data_AF-A0AAD2HJG3-F1
#
_entry.id   AF-A0AAD2HJG3-F1
#
_cell.length_a   1.000
_cell.length_b   1.000
_cell.length_c   1.000
_cell.angle_alpha   90.00
_cell.angle_beta   90.00
_cell.angle_gamma   90.00
#
_symmetry.space_group_name_H-M   'P 1'
#
loop_
_entity.id
_entity.type
_entity.pdbx_description
1 polymer ?
#
loop_
_entity_poly.entity_id
_entity_poly.type
_entity_poly.pdbx_seq_one_letter_code
_entity_poly.pdbx_strand_id
1 'polypeptide(L)'
;MWPETLKSLLLSLLHFYPESPIPSVQTSSHSPALKFELRHLHAVSPSAHVVFADVPQRVGLLHENSHSVSRTRTIKTHRPPSYELYDQARQQSMRFGQSLLQEFPWEEEEIVAPDVEHRLTLLELAKMSNNAYVNPDEGGWYELAANWSVSYPFGWEPDADGFRGHVFATPDNSTIVLALKGTSSGFLGGGGPTAKKDKLNDNLLFSCCCARVDWTWTTVCGCHRGGWKCDSNCVEEALIEDSLFYPVGTNLYNNITYMYPDSDIWILGHSLGGALASLLGATFGVPVVTFEAPGEKMAAERLHLPSPPSTLHITHVYHTADPIAMGTCNGVLSSCALAGYAMESRCHLGKSIVYDTVSNLSWAVDIRTHGIVNVIEKVLNVSWLPSQEIGREVPEPMEETDCVECYSWEYGNFPTLAGVE
;
A
#
# COMPACT_ATOMS: atom_id res chain seq x y z
N MET A 1 72.43 -6.12 -44.88
CA MET A 1 71.53 -6.91 -45.75
C MET A 1 71.51 -8.33 -45.23
N TRP A 2 70.48 -8.65 -44.46
CA TRP A 2 70.17 -10.00 -43.99
C TRP A 2 68.81 -10.40 -44.57
N PRO A 3 68.58 -11.69 -44.85
CA PRO A 3 67.67 -12.13 -45.92
C PRO A 3 66.20 -12.15 -45.49
N GLU A 4 65.31 -11.80 -46.42
CA GLU A 4 63.85 -11.67 -46.28
C GLU A 4 63.09 -13.01 -46.07
N THR A 5 63.76 -14.08 -45.64
CA THR A 5 63.12 -15.40 -45.42
C THR A 5 62.75 -15.68 -43.96
N LEU A 6 63.16 -14.84 -43.00
CA LEU A 6 62.83 -15.01 -41.59
C LEU A 6 61.55 -14.28 -41.12
N LYS A 7 60.97 -13.38 -41.94
CA LYS A 7 59.77 -12.62 -41.55
C LYS A 7 58.46 -13.39 -41.73
N SER A 8 58.42 -14.43 -42.57
CA SER A 8 57.19 -15.18 -42.85
C SER A 8 56.90 -16.30 -41.84
N LEU A 9 57.83 -16.65 -40.94
CA LEU A 9 57.61 -17.71 -39.95
C LEU A 9 57.10 -17.19 -38.59
N LEU A 10 57.16 -15.87 -38.37
CA LEU A 10 56.70 -15.23 -37.13
C LEU A 10 55.23 -14.77 -37.17
N LEU A 11 54.61 -14.71 -38.35
CA LEU A 11 53.19 -14.34 -38.49
C LEU A 11 52.22 -15.52 -38.35
N SER A 12 52.68 -16.76 -38.51
CA SER A 12 51.84 -17.97 -38.35
C SER A 12 51.80 -18.53 -36.92
N LEU A 13 52.59 -17.99 -35.99
CA LEU A 13 52.61 -18.39 -34.57
C LEU A 13 51.82 -17.45 -33.65
N LEU A 14 51.20 -16.39 -34.18
CA LEU A 14 50.38 -15.45 -33.41
C LEU A 14 48.86 -15.64 -33.57
N HIS A 15 48.40 -16.66 -34.32
CA HIS A 15 46.97 -16.89 -34.60
C HIS A 15 46.39 -18.19 -33.99
N PHE A 16 47.06 -18.79 -33.00
CA PHE A 16 46.53 -19.92 -32.23
C PHE A 16 46.68 -19.68 -30.73
N TYR A 17 46.03 -18.64 -30.23
CA TYR A 17 45.45 -18.73 -28.89
C TYR A 17 43.93 -18.84 -29.09
N PRO A 18 43.29 -19.93 -28.67
CA PRO A 18 41.85 -19.88 -28.50
C PRO A 18 41.58 -18.79 -27.47
N GLU A 19 40.89 -17.73 -27.87
CA GLU A 19 40.19 -16.86 -26.93
C GLU A 19 39.37 -17.80 -26.05
N SER A 20 39.86 -18.03 -24.83
CA SER A 20 39.01 -18.58 -23.80
C SER A 20 37.86 -17.58 -23.71
N PRO A 21 36.59 -18.01 -23.82
CA PRO A 21 35.50 -17.10 -23.54
C PRO A 21 35.80 -16.56 -22.14
N ILE A 22 36.10 -15.25 -22.08
CA ILE A 22 36.07 -14.51 -20.83
C ILE A 22 34.74 -14.94 -20.23
N PRO A 23 34.71 -15.61 -19.06
CA PRO A 23 33.45 -15.81 -18.40
C PRO A 23 32.92 -14.39 -18.26
N SER A 24 31.85 -14.08 -18.99
CA SER A 24 31.00 -12.98 -18.62
C SER A 24 30.63 -13.33 -17.19
N VAL A 25 31.37 -12.76 -16.26
CA VAL A 25 30.88 -12.54 -14.92
C VAL A 25 29.70 -11.63 -15.20
N GLN A 26 28.55 -12.24 -15.48
CA GLN A 26 27.29 -11.69 -15.03
C GLN A 26 27.54 -11.49 -13.55
N THR A 27 28.04 -10.31 -13.21
CA THR A 27 27.83 -9.74 -11.90
C THR A 27 26.33 -9.60 -11.85
N SER A 28 25.63 -10.68 -11.47
CA SER A 28 24.37 -10.57 -10.79
C SER A 28 24.71 -9.70 -9.60
N SER A 29 24.53 -8.38 -9.72
CA SER A 29 24.53 -7.46 -8.60
C SER A 29 23.25 -7.76 -7.83
N HIS A 30 23.19 -8.96 -7.25
CA HIS A 30 22.18 -9.27 -6.26
C HIS A 30 22.57 -8.46 -5.05
N SER A 31 21.88 -7.33 -4.87
CA SER A 31 21.86 -6.62 -3.60
C SER A 31 21.63 -7.66 -2.49
N PRO A 32 22.39 -7.60 -1.39
CA PRO A 32 22.22 -8.56 -0.31
C PRO A 32 20.77 -8.52 0.17
N ALA A 33 20.19 -9.69 0.45
CA ALA A 33 18.84 -9.80 0.96
C ALA A 33 18.68 -8.96 2.23
N LEU A 34 17.64 -8.14 2.30
CA LEU A 34 17.31 -7.36 3.49
C LEU A 34 16.59 -8.26 4.48
N LYS A 35 17.08 -8.30 5.71
CA LYS A 35 16.45 -9.00 6.82
C LYS A 35 15.74 -7.99 7.70
N PHE A 36 14.47 -8.24 8.01
CA PHE A 36 13.63 -7.38 8.80
C PHE A 36 13.22 -8.06 10.09
N GLU A 37 13.31 -7.32 11.19
CA GLU A 37 12.88 -7.73 12.52
C GLU A 37 11.77 -6.79 13.00
N LEU A 38 10.78 -7.33 13.70
CA LEU A 38 9.74 -6.52 14.31
C LEU A 38 10.38 -5.62 15.40
N ARG A 39 10.25 -4.31 15.26
CA ARG A 39 10.83 -3.32 16.18
C ARG A 39 9.80 -2.67 17.08
N HIS A 40 8.67 -2.27 16.49
CA HIS A 40 7.63 -1.54 17.21
C HIS A 40 6.26 -2.06 16.86
N LEU A 41 5.41 -2.08 17.86
CA LEU A 41 3.96 -2.07 17.68
C LEU A 41 3.51 -0.62 17.76
N HIS A 42 2.57 -0.21 16.90
CA HIS A 42 1.94 1.10 17.04
C HIS A 42 0.43 0.99 17.13
N ALA A 43 -0.15 1.93 17.86
CA ALA A 43 -1.59 2.08 17.97
C ALA A 43 -1.95 3.53 18.24
N VAL A 44 -3.25 3.79 18.19
CA VAL A 44 -3.79 5.14 18.32
C VAL A 44 -4.79 5.17 19.45
N SER A 45 -4.57 6.09 20.38
CA SER A 45 -5.47 6.33 21.51
C SER A 45 -6.83 6.85 21.03
N PRO A 46 -7.88 6.79 21.87
CA PRO A 46 -9.19 7.35 21.53
C PRO A 46 -9.18 8.84 21.17
N SER A 47 -8.17 9.60 21.64
CA SER A 47 -7.93 11.01 21.30
C SER A 47 -7.00 11.21 20.11
N ALA A 48 -6.86 10.21 19.22
CA ALA A 48 -6.07 10.25 17.99
C ALA A 48 -4.54 10.44 18.17
N HIS A 49 -4.00 10.22 19.37
CA HIS A 49 -2.55 10.26 19.59
C HIS A 49 -1.91 8.91 19.26
N VAL A 50 -0.85 8.93 18.46
CA VAL A 50 -0.02 7.76 18.11
C VAL A 50 0.87 7.39 19.30
N VAL A 51 0.93 6.09 19.61
CA VAL A 51 1.79 5.53 20.66
C VAL A 51 2.55 4.33 20.10
N PHE A 52 3.80 4.19 20.52
CA PHE A 52 4.68 3.08 20.16
C PHE A 52 4.99 2.22 21.39
N ALA A 53 5.15 0.92 21.15
CA ALA A 53 5.69 -0.03 22.11
C ALA A 53 6.90 -0.75 21.49
N ASP A 54 8.06 -0.60 22.13
CA ASP A 54 9.29 -1.30 21.73
C ASP A 54 9.14 -2.82 21.87
N VAL A 55 9.72 -3.54 20.92
CA VAL A 55 9.76 -5.00 20.90
C VAL A 55 11.16 -5.46 21.35
N PRO A 56 11.31 -6.09 22.55
CA PRO A 56 12.62 -6.43 23.12
C PRO A 56 13.44 -7.39 22.23
N GLN A 57 14.69 -7.02 21.92
CA GLN A 57 15.60 -7.89 21.16
C GLN A 57 16.35 -8.86 22.09
N ARG A 58 16.13 -10.17 21.96
CA ARG A 58 16.95 -11.17 22.67
C ARG A 58 18.20 -11.52 21.85
N VAL A 59 19.37 -11.20 22.40
CA VAL A 59 20.68 -11.64 21.89
C VAL A 59 20.84 -13.13 22.19
N GLY A 60 20.64 -14.03 21.21
CA GLY A 60 20.99 -15.44 21.41
C GLY A 60 20.50 -16.53 20.46
N LEU A 61 19.52 -16.30 19.56
CA LEU A 61 19.06 -17.32 18.61
C LEU A 61 19.18 -16.81 17.18
N LEU A 62 20.37 -16.97 16.61
CA LEU A 62 20.70 -16.64 15.23
C LEU A 62 20.15 -17.72 14.28
N HIS A 63 18.91 -17.63 13.78
CA HIS A 63 18.59 -17.84 12.34
C HIS A 63 17.11 -17.82 11.90
N GLU A 64 16.09 -17.78 12.77
CA GLU A 64 14.70 -18.10 12.32
C GLU A 64 13.65 -16.99 12.52
N ASN A 65 14.03 -15.76 12.88
CA ASN A 65 13.10 -14.74 13.40
C ASN A 65 13.01 -13.45 12.56
N SER A 66 13.30 -13.51 11.27
CA SER A 66 13.34 -12.33 10.39
C SER A 66 12.60 -12.55 9.08
N HIS A 67 11.84 -11.54 8.63
CA HIS A 67 11.37 -11.49 7.25
C HIS A 67 12.56 -11.24 6.33
N SER A 68 12.65 -11.91 5.18
CA SER A 68 13.80 -11.79 4.27
C SER A 68 13.36 -11.37 2.88
N VAL A 69 13.54 -10.08 2.57
CA VAL A 69 13.30 -9.55 1.23
C VAL A 69 14.56 -9.78 0.38
N SER A 70 14.45 -10.75 -0.52
CA SER A 70 15.60 -11.25 -1.27
C SER A 70 16.06 -10.34 -2.42
N ARG A 71 15.17 -9.46 -2.90
CA ARG A 71 15.45 -8.59 -4.06
C ARG A 71 14.85 -7.21 -3.86
N THR A 72 15.71 -6.21 -3.98
CA THR A 72 15.40 -4.79 -3.99
C THR A 72 15.85 -4.15 -5.30
N ARG A 73 15.35 -2.95 -5.57
CA ARG A 73 15.76 -2.13 -6.70
C ARG A 73 15.79 -0.67 -6.30
N THR A 74 16.69 0.11 -6.90
CA THR A 74 16.65 1.56 -6.75
C THR A 74 15.57 2.12 -7.67
N ILE A 75 14.72 2.99 -7.14
CA ILE A 75 13.71 3.72 -7.91
C ILE A 75 13.87 5.22 -7.70
N LYS A 76 13.36 6.00 -8.64
CA LYS A 76 13.21 7.43 -8.50
C LYS A 76 11.84 7.75 -7.92
N THR A 77 11.80 8.55 -6.87
CA THR A 77 10.56 9.07 -6.28
C THR A 77 10.61 10.58 -6.19
N HIS A 78 9.47 11.18 -5.86
CA HIS A 78 9.33 12.62 -5.69
C HIS A 78 8.74 12.89 -4.32
N ARG A 79 9.51 13.53 -3.45
CA ARG A 79 9.08 13.88 -2.09
C ARG A 79 8.85 15.39 -1.95
N PRO A 80 7.99 15.83 -1.02
CA PRO A 80 7.89 17.24 -0.71
C PRO A 80 9.14 17.72 0.06
N PRO A 81 9.59 18.98 -0.12
CA PRO A 81 10.73 19.52 0.63
C PRO A 81 10.48 19.60 2.14
N SER A 82 9.21 19.83 2.53
CA SER A 82 8.77 19.71 3.91
C SER A 82 7.27 19.41 3.97
N TYR A 83 6.84 18.81 5.08
CA TYR A 83 5.44 18.54 5.34
C TYR A 83 4.62 19.83 5.45
N GLU A 84 5.18 20.89 6.03
CA GLU A 84 4.49 22.18 6.16
C GLU A 84 4.18 22.81 4.80
N LEU A 85 5.13 22.74 3.84
CA LEU A 85 4.88 23.24 2.49
C LEU A 85 3.82 22.40 1.77
N TYR A 86 3.88 21.08 1.93
CA TYR A 86 2.88 20.17 1.37
C TYR A 86 1.48 20.47 1.91
N ASP A 87 1.34 20.60 3.23
CA ASP A 87 0.05 20.90 3.84
C ASP A 87 -0.45 22.30 3.48
N GLN A 88 0.44 23.30 3.35
CA GLN A 88 0.06 24.62 2.84
C GLN A 88 -0.49 24.54 1.40
N ALA A 89 0.15 23.79 0.51
CA ALA A 89 -0.31 23.61 -0.86
C ALA A 89 -1.68 22.92 -0.91
N ARG A 90 -1.86 21.87 -0.08
CA ARG A 90 -3.13 21.19 0.12
C ARG A 90 -4.23 22.14 0.63
N GLN A 91 -3.95 22.93 1.67
CA GLN A 91 -4.90 23.92 2.21
C GLN A 91 -5.28 25.00 1.20
N GLN A 92 -4.34 25.44 0.36
CA GLN A 92 -4.64 26.38 -0.72
C GLN A 92 -5.54 25.76 -1.79
N SER A 93 -5.29 24.50 -2.15
CA SER A 93 -6.15 23.76 -3.08
C SER A 93 -7.58 23.63 -2.54
N MET A 94 -7.73 23.22 -1.27
CA MET A 94 -9.04 23.12 -0.61
C MET A 94 -9.80 24.46 -0.60
N ARG A 95 -9.12 25.56 -0.25
CA ARG A 95 -9.80 26.87 -0.09
C ARG A 95 -10.11 27.58 -1.39
N PHE A 96 -9.26 27.42 -2.41
CA PHE A 96 -9.28 28.26 -3.60
C PHE A 96 -9.49 27.47 -4.90
N GLY A 97 -9.62 26.14 -4.83
CA GLY A 97 -9.67 25.28 -6.02
C GLY A 97 -8.40 25.37 -6.87
N GLN A 98 -7.30 25.83 -6.27
CA GLN A 98 -6.02 26.04 -6.96
C GLN A 98 -5.21 24.76 -6.88
N SER A 99 -5.14 24.04 -7.98
CA SER A 99 -4.17 22.96 -8.14
C SER A 99 -2.82 23.60 -8.50
N LEU A 100 -1.91 23.73 -7.54
CA LEU A 100 -0.51 24.16 -7.76
C LEU A 100 0.32 23.10 -8.54
N LEU A 101 -0.33 22.36 -9.44
CA LEU A 101 0.27 21.28 -10.25
C LEU A 101 1.50 21.73 -11.03
N GLN A 102 1.70 23.03 -11.22
CA GLN A 102 2.81 23.57 -12.00
C GLN A 102 3.91 24.24 -11.16
N GLU A 103 3.74 24.39 -9.84
CA GLU A 103 4.68 25.17 -8.99
C GLU A 103 5.09 24.49 -7.67
N PHE A 104 4.52 23.34 -7.30
CA PHE A 104 5.00 22.65 -6.09
C PHE A 104 6.41 22.09 -6.31
N PRO A 105 7.41 22.47 -5.50
CA PRO A 105 8.82 22.14 -5.73
C PRO A 105 9.14 20.72 -5.25
N TRP A 106 8.67 19.70 -5.96
CA TRP A 106 9.00 18.31 -5.68
C TRP A 106 10.50 18.04 -5.78
N GLU A 107 11.06 17.33 -4.81
CA GLU A 107 12.46 16.87 -4.83
C GLU A 107 12.51 15.46 -5.40
N GLU A 108 13.26 15.26 -6.49
CA GLU A 108 13.56 13.93 -7.00
C GLU A 108 14.64 13.27 -6.12
N GLU A 109 14.38 12.04 -5.68
CA GLU A 109 15.29 11.24 -4.86
C GLU A 109 15.40 9.82 -5.43
N GLU A 110 16.58 9.21 -5.30
CA GLU A 110 16.78 7.79 -5.57
C GLU A 110 16.81 7.01 -4.26
N ILE A 111 15.86 6.09 -4.09
CA ILE A 111 15.65 5.31 -2.86
C ILE A 111 15.65 3.81 -3.17
N VAL A 112 16.12 3.00 -2.22
CA VAL A 112 16.00 1.54 -2.32
C VAL A 112 14.55 1.15 -2.04
N ALA A 113 13.94 0.41 -2.96
CA ALA A 113 12.56 -0.06 -2.88
C ALA A 113 12.49 -1.58 -3.05
N PRO A 114 11.40 -2.23 -2.60
CA PRO A 114 11.19 -3.64 -2.89
C PRO A 114 11.06 -3.87 -4.39
N ASP A 115 11.61 -4.98 -4.88
CA ASP A 115 11.39 -5.39 -6.27
C ASP A 115 10.03 -6.06 -6.43
N VAL A 116 9.05 -5.27 -6.88
CA VAL A 116 7.66 -5.72 -7.09
C VAL A 116 7.49 -6.69 -8.24
N GLU A 117 8.51 -6.86 -9.11
CA GLU A 117 8.46 -7.85 -10.20
C GLU A 117 8.95 -9.24 -9.75
N HIS A 118 9.44 -9.36 -8.52
CA HIS A 118 9.90 -10.61 -7.93
C HIS A 118 8.83 -11.18 -6.99
N ARG A 119 8.32 -12.37 -7.31
CA ARG A 119 7.14 -12.95 -6.61
C ARG A 119 7.41 -13.19 -5.13
N LEU A 120 8.61 -13.68 -4.78
CA LEU A 120 8.95 -13.95 -3.38
C LEU A 120 9.11 -12.66 -2.57
N THR A 121 9.46 -11.53 -3.21
CA THR A 121 9.43 -10.23 -2.55
C THR A 121 7.99 -9.86 -2.21
N LEU A 122 7.06 -9.93 -3.16
CA LEU A 122 5.64 -9.68 -2.90
C LEU A 122 5.06 -10.62 -1.83
N LEU A 123 5.41 -11.92 -1.88
CA LEU A 123 4.97 -12.90 -0.89
C LEU A 123 5.39 -12.50 0.53
N GLU A 124 6.61 -12.03 0.71
CA GLU A 124 7.10 -11.62 2.03
C GLU A 124 6.41 -10.35 2.53
N LEU A 125 6.26 -9.35 1.66
CA LEU A 125 5.54 -8.12 1.99
C LEU A 125 4.06 -8.40 2.33
N ALA A 126 3.44 -9.38 1.67
CA ALA A 126 2.09 -9.82 1.97
C ALA A 126 2.00 -10.45 3.37
N LYS A 127 2.97 -11.29 3.76
CA LYS A 127 3.05 -11.84 5.13
C LYS A 127 3.25 -10.74 6.18
N MET A 128 4.11 -9.76 5.92
CA MET A 128 4.28 -8.59 6.80
C MET A 128 2.97 -7.80 6.95
N SER A 129 2.22 -7.65 5.85
CA SER A 129 0.91 -6.97 5.84
C SER A 129 -0.16 -7.77 6.61
N ASN A 130 -0.17 -9.11 6.50
CA ASN A 130 -1.04 -9.96 7.32
C ASN A 130 -0.72 -9.83 8.81
N ASN A 131 0.56 -9.78 9.16
CA ASN A 131 0.98 -9.66 10.55
C ASN A 131 0.47 -8.37 11.21
N ALA A 132 0.13 -7.31 10.46
CA ALA A 132 -0.50 -6.10 11.03
C ALA A 132 -1.90 -6.36 11.66
N TYR A 133 -2.55 -7.49 11.35
CA TYR A 133 -3.89 -7.83 11.86
C TYR A 133 -3.90 -8.61 13.17
N VAL A 134 -2.77 -9.21 13.54
CA VAL A 134 -2.68 -10.21 14.61
C VAL A 134 -1.54 -9.85 15.55
N ASN A 135 -1.72 -10.13 16.84
CA ASN A 135 -0.58 -10.06 17.75
C ASN A 135 0.39 -11.23 17.49
N PRO A 136 1.70 -11.07 17.78
CA PRO A 136 2.68 -12.15 17.63
C PRO A 136 2.33 -13.48 18.33
N ASP A 137 1.49 -13.43 19.37
CA ASP A 137 1.09 -14.59 20.18
C ASP A 137 -0.24 -15.23 19.71
N GLU A 138 -0.91 -14.68 18.69
CA GLU A 138 -2.21 -15.15 18.19
C GLU A 138 -2.07 -16.10 16.98
N GLY A 139 -2.98 -17.08 16.88
CA GLY A 139 -3.05 -17.96 15.71
C GLY A 139 -3.37 -17.17 14.44
N GLY A 140 -2.61 -17.39 13.36
CA GLY A 140 -2.71 -16.63 12.12
C GLY A 140 -1.56 -15.62 11.90
N TRP A 141 -0.67 -15.49 12.88
CA TRP A 141 0.65 -14.89 12.68
C TRP A 141 1.49 -15.75 11.72
N TYR A 142 2.02 -15.15 10.65
CA TYR A 142 3.03 -15.84 9.84
C TYR A 142 4.33 -15.88 10.65
N GLU A 143 4.70 -17.09 11.07
CA GLU A 143 5.77 -17.33 12.04
C GLU A 143 7.07 -16.62 11.65
N LEU A 144 7.52 -15.79 12.59
CA LEU A 144 8.92 -15.55 12.88
C LEU A 144 9.18 -16.48 14.07
N ALA A 145 10.09 -17.45 13.97
CA ALA A 145 10.05 -18.64 14.84
C ALA A 145 10.08 -18.37 16.38
N ALA A 146 9.65 -19.41 17.10
CA ALA A 146 8.92 -19.45 18.37
C ALA A 146 9.51 -18.83 19.66
N ASN A 147 8.57 -18.63 20.61
CA ASN A 147 8.66 -18.36 22.05
C ASN A 147 8.88 -16.90 22.49
N TRP A 148 7.78 -16.15 22.42
CA TRP A 148 7.61 -14.83 23.01
C TRP A 148 6.99 -14.90 24.42
N SER A 149 7.37 -13.96 25.27
CA SER A 149 6.69 -13.63 26.52
C SER A 149 6.52 -12.11 26.51
N VAL A 150 5.31 -11.64 26.19
CA VAL A 150 5.05 -10.22 25.94
C VAL A 150 4.94 -9.43 27.27
N SER A 151 5.66 -8.31 27.32
CA SER A 151 5.31 -7.17 28.15
C SER A 151 4.12 -6.44 27.51
N TYR A 152 3.00 -6.36 28.24
CA TYR A 152 1.75 -5.62 27.98
C TYR A 152 1.56 -5.01 26.56
N PRO A 153 0.68 -5.58 25.71
CA PRO A 153 0.39 -5.04 24.38
C PRO A 153 -0.47 -3.76 24.50
N PHE A 154 0.18 -2.60 24.44
CA PHE A 154 -0.49 -1.31 24.46
C PHE A 154 -1.14 -1.03 23.10
N GLY A 155 -2.39 -0.59 23.07
CA GLY A 155 -3.15 -0.30 21.85
C GLY A 155 -4.01 -1.44 21.29
N TRP A 156 -3.93 -2.62 21.91
CA TRP A 156 -4.75 -3.80 21.63
C TRP A 156 -5.74 -4.08 22.76
N GLU A 157 -5.97 -3.11 23.64
CA GLU A 157 -6.95 -3.22 24.71
C GLU A 157 -8.37 -3.49 24.14
N PRO A 158 -9.25 -4.15 24.91
CA PRO A 158 -10.61 -4.50 24.47
C PRO A 158 -11.48 -3.29 24.06
N ASP A 159 -11.07 -2.08 24.40
CA ASP A 159 -11.72 -0.81 24.11
C ASP A 159 -10.95 0.09 23.12
N ALA A 160 -9.74 -0.30 22.71
CA ALA A 160 -8.93 0.47 21.77
C ALA A 160 -9.49 0.36 20.35
N ASP A 161 -10.13 1.41 19.83
CA ASP A 161 -10.79 1.43 18.53
C ASP A 161 -9.98 2.10 17.41
N GLY A 162 -8.71 2.44 17.69
CA GLY A 162 -7.85 3.24 16.80
C GLY A 162 -7.13 2.46 15.70
N PHE A 163 -6.55 3.23 14.77
CA PHE A 163 -5.64 2.82 13.71
C PHE A 163 -4.41 2.06 14.27
N ARG A 164 -4.01 0.95 13.62
CA ARG A 164 -2.97 0.02 14.13
C ARG A 164 -2.05 -0.47 13.02
N GLY A 165 -0.93 -1.03 13.45
CA GLY A 165 -0.02 -1.76 12.58
C GLY A 165 1.34 -1.99 13.24
N HIS A 166 2.29 -2.45 12.43
CA HIS A 166 3.61 -2.88 12.89
C HIS A 166 4.72 -2.14 12.15
N VAL A 167 5.84 -1.93 12.86
CA VAL A 167 7.08 -1.38 12.30
C VAL A 167 8.14 -2.47 12.33
N PHE A 168 8.64 -2.84 11.16
CA PHE A 168 9.78 -3.72 11.02
C PHE A 168 11.00 -2.91 10.60
N ALA A 169 12.20 -3.31 11.02
CA ALA A 169 13.44 -2.65 10.61
C ALA A 169 14.53 -3.66 10.32
N THR A 170 15.47 -3.27 9.47
CA THR A 170 16.73 -3.98 9.34
C THR A 170 17.56 -3.89 10.63
N PRO A 171 18.51 -4.82 10.88
CA PRO A 171 19.36 -4.78 12.08
C PRO A 171 20.14 -3.48 12.25
N ASP A 172 20.54 -2.87 11.13
CA ASP A 172 21.28 -1.61 11.05
C ASP A 172 20.37 -0.36 10.94
N ASN A 173 19.04 -0.55 10.96
CA ASN A 173 18.03 0.49 10.75
C ASN A 173 18.17 1.26 9.42
N SER A 174 18.85 0.72 8.42
CA SER A 174 18.93 1.36 7.09
C SER A 174 17.59 1.35 6.34
N THR A 175 16.72 0.37 6.61
CA THR A 175 15.38 0.30 6.01
C THR A 175 14.32 -0.02 7.06
N ILE A 176 13.23 0.75 7.04
CA ILE A 176 12.06 0.61 7.91
C ILE A 176 10.84 0.25 7.05
N VAL A 177 10.04 -0.70 7.52
CA VAL A 177 8.78 -1.08 6.90
C VAL A 177 7.64 -0.79 7.86
N LEU A 178 6.75 0.10 7.45
CA LEU A 178 5.50 0.42 8.14
C LEU A 178 4.36 -0.40 7.53
N ALA A 179 3.88 -1.42 8.24
CA ALA A 179 2.74 -2.23 7.83
C ALA A 179 1.45 -1.74 8.51
N LEU A 180 0.48 -1.30 7.72
CA LEU A 180 -0.78 -0.73 8.20
C LEU A 180 -1.90 -1.78 8.19
N LYS A 181 -2.61 -1.88 9.31
CA LYS A 181 -3.79 -2.75 9.45
C LYS A 181 -4.98 -2.15 8.67
N GLY A 182 -5.78 -3.01 8.05
CA GLY A 182 -7.07 -2.64 7.46
C GLY A 182 -8.26 -3.05 8.33
N THR A 183 -9.44 -3.18 7.70
CA THR A 183 -10.71 -3.31 8.39
C THR A 183 -10.89 -4.63 9.14
N SER A 184 -11.31 -4.52 10.40
CA SER A 184 -11.76 -5.68 11.18
C SER A 184 -13.25 -5.94 10.90
N SER A 185 -13.57 -6.74 9.88
CA SER A 185 -14.96 -7.14 9.59
C SER A 185 -15.22 -8.63 9.91
N GLY A 186 -16.42 -8.93 10.45
CA GLY A 186 -16.81 -10.30 10.77
C GLY A 186 -16.85 -11.24 9.55
N PHE A 187 -16.98 -10.69 8.33
CA PHE A 187 -16.88 -11.44 7.08
C PHE A 187 -15.45 -11.79 6.68
N LEU A 188 -14.45 -11.03 7.17
CA LEU A 188 -13.02 -11.24 6.95
C LEU A 188 -12.32 -11.90 8.16
N GLY A 189 -13.09 -12.54 9.05
CA GLY A 189 -12.54 -13.34 10.15
C GLY A 189 -12.24 -12.56 11.44
N GLY A 190 -12.70 -11.31 11.59
CA GLY A 190 -12.47 -10.53 12.81
C GLY A 190 -13.56 -9.48 13.09
N GLY A 191 -14.29 -9.63 14.19
CA GLY A 191 -15.05 -8.53 14.80
C GLY A 191 -14.29 -8.02 16.02
N GLY A 192 -14.17 -6.70 16.16
CA GLY A 192 -13.37 -6.12 17.23
C GLY A 192 -13.68 -4.64 17.49
N PRO A 193 -12.98 -4.02 18.44
CA PRO A 193 -13.28 -2.66 18.89
C PRO A 193 -13.10 -1.60 17.78
N THR A 194 -12.20 -1.83 16.82
CA THR A 194 -11.91 -0.91 15.70
C THR A 194 -12.98 -0.92 14.60
N ALA A 195 -13.83 -1.96 14.53
CA ALA A 195 -14.70 -2.23 13.39
C ALA A 195 -15.64 -1.07 13.01
N LYS A 196 -16.10 -0.29 13.99
CA LYS A 196 -16.97 0.87 13.75
C LYS A 196 -16.23 2.02 13.06
N LYS A 197 -15.02 2.34 13.51
CA LYS A 197 -14.18 3.40 12.92
C LYS A 197 -13.63 2.98 11.57
N ASP A 198 -13.24 1.71 11.42
CA ASP A 198 -12.82 1.14 10.15
C ASP A 198 -13.94 1.32 9.09
N LYS A 199 -15.16 0.89 9.44
CA LYS A 199 -16.34 1.02 8.57
C LYS A 199 -16.72 2.47 8.24
N LEU A 200 -16.55 3.39 9.19
CA LEU A 200 -16.77 4.81 8.93
C LEU A 200 -15.78 5.34 7.88
N ASN A 201 -14.49 5.02 8.04
CA ASN A 201 -13.44 5.43 7.10
C ASN A 201 -13.65 4.77 5.72
N ASP A 202 -13.96 3.48 5.66
CA ASP A 202 -14.27 2.79 4.41
C ASP A 202 -15.41 3.49 3.65
N ASN A 203 -16.52 3.74 4.34
CA ASN A 203 -17.68 4.37 3.77
C ASN A 203 -17.45 5.83 3.36
N LEU A 204 -16.54 6.53 4.02
CA LEU A 204 -16.24 7.93 3.70
C LEU A 204 -15.25 8.05 2.53
N LEU A 205 -14.21 7.20 2.51
CA LEU A 205 -13.17 7.20 1.50
C LEU A 205 -13.62 6.60 0.16
N PHE A 206 -14.40 5.51 0.20
CA PHE A 206 -14.63 4.67 -0.98
C PHE A 206 -16.05 4.71 -1.53
N SER A 207 -16.95 5.49 -0.92
CA SER A 207 -18.28 5.72 -1.49
C SER A 207 -18.31 6.98 -2.36
N CYS A 208 -19.19 6.99 -3.35
CA CYS A 208 -19.37 8.13 -4.22
C CYS A 208 -20.00 9.32 -3.49
N CYS A 209 -20.91 9.09 -2.54
CA CYS A 209 -21.48 10.17 -1.73
C CYS A 209 -21.90 9.70 -0.34
N CYS A 210 -20.94 9.66 0.59
CA CYS A 210 -21.18 9.40 2.01
C CYS A 210 -22.07 8.18 2.32
N ALA A 211 -21.77 7.07 1.65
CA ALA A 211 -22.46 5.79 1.74
C ALA A 211 -23.97 5.90 1.45
N ARG A 212 -24.34 6.76 0.51
CA ARG A 212 -25.70 6.84 0.00
C ARG A 212 -25.99 5.68 -0.95
N VAL A 213 -26.43 4.56 -0.38
CA VAL A 213 -26.77 3.33 -1.13
C VAL A 213 -28.27 3.24 -1.41
N ASP A 214 -29.12 3.15 -0.38
CA ASP A 214 -30.58 3.15 -0.51
C ASP A 214 -31.30 3.78 0.69
N TRP A 215 -32.64 3.68 0.74
CA TRP A 215 -33.47 4.27 1.79
C TRP A 215 -33.34 3.60 3.17
N THR A 216 -32.78 2.39 3.25
CA THR A 216 -32.56 1.64 4.50
C THR A 216 -31.23 2.01 5.17
N TRP A 217 -30.36 2.77 4.49
CA TRP A 217 -29.05 3.18 5.01
C TRP A 217 -29.08 4.56 5.68
N THR A 218 -28.25 4.68 6.71
CA THR A 218 -27.84 5.98 7.27
C THR A 218 -26.53 6.40 6.61
N THR A 219 -26.48 7.60 6.03
CA THR A 219 -25.27 8.15 5.43
C THR A 219 -24.24 8.48 6.51
N VAL A 220 -22.95 8.42 6.14
CA VAL A 220 -21.85 8.76 7.06
C VAL A 220 -21.60 10.27 7.17
N CYS A 221 -22.19 11.05 6.27
CA CYS A 221 -22.14 12.51 6.29
C CYS A 221 -23.43 13.12 5.67
N GLY A 222 -23.62 14.43 5.83
CA GLY A 222 -24.81 15.17 5.38
C GLY A 222 -24.73 15.79 3.97
N CYS A 223 -23.89 15.29 3.07
CA CYS A 223 -23.56 15.96 1.81
C CYS A 223 -24.41 15.55 0.60
N HIS A 224 -25.30 14.56 0.75
CA HIS A 224 -26.28 14.21 -0.28
C HIS A 224 -27.29 15.34 -0.49
N ARG A 225 -27.66 15.60 -1.75
CA ARG A 225 -28.54 16.73 -2.15
C ARG A 225 -29.74 16.29 -2.98
N GLY A 226 -30.13 15.02 -2.87
CA GLY A 226 -31.23 14.44 -3.63
C GLY A 226 -30.80 13.92 -4.99
N GLY A 227 -31.50 12.89 -5.49
CA GLY A 227 -31.11 12.20 -6.72
C GLY A 227 -29.66 11.71 -6.66
N TRP A 228 -28.91 11.96 -7.73
CA TRP A 228 -27.48 11.64 -7.85
C TRP A 228 -26.59 12.87 -7.63
N LYS A 229 -26.97 13.78 -6.74
CA LYS A 229 -26.22 15.01 -6.46
C LYS A 229 -25.48 14.93 -5.13
N CYS A 230 -24.19 15.23 -5.15
CA CYS A 230 -23.34 15.28 -3.97
C CYS A 230 -22.63 16.62 -3.86
N ASP A 231 -22.72 17.26 -2.70
CA ASP A 231 -22.02 18.52 -2.45
C ASP A 231 -20.51 18.28 -2.28
N SER A 232 -19.70 18.81 -3.19
CA SER A 232 -18.25 18.53 -3.23
C SER A 232 -17.53 19.03 -1.99
N ASN A 233 -17.68 20.32 -1.69
CA ASN A 233 -17.01 20.96 -0.54
C ASN A 233 -17.38 20.25 0.76
N CYS A 234 -18.65 19.88 0.93
CA CYS A 234 -19.10 19.16 2.11
C CYS A 234 -18.43 17.77 2.25
N VAL A 235 -18.31 17.00 1.16
CA VAL A 235 -17.64 15.69 1.21
C VAL A 235 -16.15 15.82 1.48
N GLU A 236 -15.51 16.81 0.87
CA GLU A 236 -14.10 17.14 1.10
C GLU A 236 -13.87 17.54 2.57
N GLU A 237 -14.72 18.39 3.14
CA GLU A 237 -14.67 18.78 4.56
C GLU A 237 -14.92 17.58 5.50
N ALA A 238 -15.81 16.66 5.13
CA ALA A 238 -16.06 15.47 5.94
C ALA A 238 -14.85 14.56 6.03
N LEU A 239 -13.96 14.55 5.02
CA LEU A 239 -12.77 13.68 4.92
C LEU A 239 -11.55 14.15 5.72
N ILE A 240 -11.59 15.35 6.29
CA ILE A 240 -10.43 15.99 6.92
C ILE A 240 -10.53 16.14 8.44
N GLU A 241 -11.52 15.50 9.08
CA GLU A 241 -11.60 15.46 10.53
C GLU A 241 -10.39 14.72 11.14
N ASP A 242 -9.78 15.28 12.19
CA ASP A 242 -8.57 14.76 12.85
C ASP A 242 -8.70 13.32 13.38
N SER A 243 -9.94 12.84 13.56
CA SER A 243 -10.24 11.49 14.04
C SER A 243 -10.22 10.42 12.93
N LEU A 244 -10.08 10.83 11.66
CA LEU A 244 -10.00 9.94 10.51
C LEU A 244 -8.59 9.36 10.33
N PHE A 245 -8.49 8.25 9.61
CA PHE A 245 -7.25 7.48 9.58
C PHE A 245 -6.14 8.13 8.73
N TYR A 246 -6.48 8.97 7.74
CA TYR A 246 -5.46 9.65 6.95
C TYR A 246 -4.63 10.66 7.77
N PRO A 247 -5.21 11.63 8.51
CA PRO A 247 -4.46 12.51 9.42
C PRO A 247 -3.68 11.76 10.51
N VAL A 248 -4.23 10.65 10.99
CA VAL A 248 -3.53 9.79 11.96
C VAL A 248 -2.31 9.10 11.33
N GLY A 249 -2.44 8.64 10.09
CA GLY A 249 -1.34 8.04 9.32
C GLY A 249 -0.21 9.03 9.02
N THR A 250 -0.51 10.29 8.73
CA THR A 250 0.53 11.31 8.51
C THR A 250 1.32 11.59 9.78
N ASN A 251 0.64 11.69 10.92
CA ASN A 251 1.29 11.83 12.23
C ASN A 251 2.16 10.60 12.58
N LEU A 252 1.69 9.40 12.29
CA LEU A 252 2.45 8.16 12.47
C LEU A 252 3.74 8.18 11.64
N TYR A 253 3.64 8.53 10.37
CA TYR A 253 4.79 8.62 9.48
C TYR A 253 5.81 9.65 9.99
N ASN A 254 5.36 10.85 10.37
CA ASN A 254 6.23 11.88 10.94
C ASN A 254 6.94 11.44 12.23
N ASN A 255 6.28 10.64 13.08
CA ASN A 255 6.95 10.09 14.26
C ASN A 255 8.02 9.06 13.89
N ILE A 256 7.79 8.24 12.86
CA ILE A 256 8.76 7.26 12.37
C ILE A 256 9.97 7.95 11.77
N THR A 257 9.78 8.97 10.92
CA THR A 257 10.91 9.74 10.35
C THR A 257 11.70 10.47 11.44
N TYR A 258 11.06 10.90 12.54
CA TYR A 258 11.78 11.45 13.68
C TYR A 258 12.64 10.41 14.41
N MET A 259 12.14 9.17 14.56
CA MET A 259 12.89 8.06 15.19
C MET A 259 13.98 7.48 14.28
N TYR A 260 13.77 7.56 12.97
CA TYR A 260 14.59 6.94 11.92
C TYR A 260 14.92 7.95 10.81
N PRO A 261 15.71 9.00 11.10
CA PRO A 261 15.89 10.15 10.21
C PRO A 261 16.68 9.82 8.94
N ASP A 262 17.52 8.79 8.95
CA ASP A 262 18.43 8.44 7.86
C ASP A 262 18.01 7.13 7.15
N SER A 263 16.79 6.65 7.40
CA SER A 263 16.34 5.33 6.92
C SER A 263 15.46 5.44 5.68
N ASP A 264 15.58 4.45 4.79
CA ASP A 264 14.61 4.23 3.72
C ASP A 264 13.31 3.69 4.31
N ILE A 265 12.18 4.35 4.08
CA ILE A 265 10.87 3.93 4.63
C ILE A 265 10.01 3.34 3.53
N TRP A 266 9.50 2.12 3.73
CA TRP A 266 8.49 1.50 2.89
C TRP A 266 7.18 1.42 3.64
N ILE A 267 6.06 1.64 2.95
CA ILE A 267 4.73 1.48 3.53
C ILE A 267 4.01 0.32 2.86
N LEU A 268 3.45 -0.57 3.69
CA LEU A 268 2.68 -1.73 3.25
C LEU A 268 1.28 -1.67 3.85
N GLY A 269 0.33 -2.34 3.20
CA GLY A 269 -0.99 -2.50 3.78
C GLY A 269 -1.90 -3.39 2.96
N HIS A 270 -2.96 -3.87 3.60
CA HIS A 270 -4.03 -4.64 2.96
C HIS A 270 -5.37 -3.95 3.16
N SER A 271 -6.27 -4.06 2.17
CA SER A 271 -7.63 -3.50 2.25
C SER A 271 -7.57 -1.99 2.59
N LEU A 272 -8.35 -1.50 3.55
CA LEU A 272 -8.29 -0.12 4.06
C LEU A 272 -6.85 0.35 4.40
N GLY A 273 -6.04 -0.52 5.02
CA GLY A 273 -4.65 -0.21 5.36
C GLY A 273 -3.77 -0.02 4.11
N GLY A 274 -4.08 -0.73 3.02
CA GLY A 274 -3.41 -0.58 1.73
C GLY A 274 -3.76 0.74 1.05
N ALA A 275 -5.05 1.10 1.03
CA ALA A 275 -5.48 2.40 0.50
C ALA A 275 -4.84 3.57 1.28
N LEU A 276 -4.80 3.49 2.62
CA LEU A 276 -4.11 4.48 3.45
C LEU A 276 -2.60 4.52 3.20
N ALA A 277 -1.96 3.36 3.00
CA ALA A 277 -0.56 3.28 2.62
C ALA A 277 -0.30 4.02 1.30
N SER A 278 -1.17 3.84 0.29
CA SER A 278 -1.07 4.54 -0.99
C SER A 278 -1.22 6.05 -0.83
N LEU A 279 -2.22 6.52 -0.08
CA LEU A 279 -2.39 7.95 0.21
C LEU A 279 -1.15 8.56 0.88
N LEU A 280 -0.55 7.87 1.86
CA LEU A 280 0.70 8.30 2.50
C LEU A 280 1.89 8.27 1.53
N GLY A 281 1.96 7.27 0.65
CA GLY A 281 2.97 7.18 -0.41
C GLY A 281 2.88 8.34 -1.40
N ALA A 282 1.68 8.77 -1.74
CA ALA A 282 1.45 9.95 -2.58
C ALA A 282 1.83 11.25 -1.86
N THR A 283 1.64 11.31 -0.54
CA THR A 283 2.01 12.47 0.29
C THR A 283 3.51 12.61 0.49
N PHE A 284 4.19 11.53 0.83
CA PHE A 284 5.60 11.57 1.26
C PHE A 284 6.59 11.12 0.19
N GLY A 285 6.13 10.58 -0.94
CA GLY A 285 7.01 10.13 -2.02
C GLY A 285 7.78 8.86 -1.69
N VAL A 286 7.24 7.99 -0.83
CA VAL A 286 7.92 6.76 -0.35
C VAL A 286 7.40 5.51 -1.04
N PRO A 287 8.23 4.46 -1.23
CA PRO A 287 7.80 3.20 -1.83
C PRO A 287 6.61 2.55 -1.11
N VAL A 288 5.59 2.14 -1.87
CA VAL A 288 4.38 1.49 -1.34
C VAL A 288 4.06 0.21 -2.09
N VAL A 289 3.73 -0.85 -1.33
CA VAL A 289 3.13 -2.08 -1.89
C VAL A 289 1.86 -2.40 -1.11
N THR A 290 0.73 -2.47 -1.82
CA THR A 290 -0.57 -2.74 -1.22
C THR A 290 -1.14 -4.07 -1.72
N PHE A 291 -1.98 -4.70 -0.91
CA PHE A 291 -2.65 -5.96 -1.23
C PHE A 291 -4.17 -5.81 -1.14
N GLU A 292 -4.89 -6.17 -2.21
CA GLU A 292 -6.36 -6.11 -2.27
C GLU A 292 -6.90 -4.75 -1.76
N ALA A 293 -6.23 -3.65 -2.10
CA ALA A 293 -6.63 -2.32 -1.67
C ALA A 293 -7.81 -1.82 -2.54
N PRO A 294 -8.86 -1.21 -1.95
CA PRO A 294 -9.84 -0.46 -2.72
C PRO A 294 -9.17 0.67 -3.50
N GLY A 295 -9.76 1.07 -4.63
CA GLY A 295 -9.29 2.23 -5.38
C GLY A 295 -9.37 3.51 -4.57
N GLU A 296 -8.23 4.17 -4.35
CA GLU A 296 -8.10 5.34 -3.47
C GLU A 296 -7.89 6.66 -4.23
N LYS A 297 -7.87 6.65 -5.56
CA LYS A 297 -7.60 7.86 -6.36
C LYS A 297 -8.61 8.98 -6.12
N MET A 298 -9.91 8.68 -6.09
CA MET A 298 -10.94 9.67 -5.72
C MET A 298 -10.74 10.21 -4.29
N ALA A 299 -10.31 9.36 -3.35
CA ALA A 299 -10.03 9.83 -1.99
C ALA A 299 -8.84 10.80 -1.97
N ALA A 300 -7.78 10.53 -2.74
CA ALA A 300 -6.63 11.44 -2.88
C ALA A 300 -7.04 12.80 -3.46
N GLU A 301 -7.90 12.80 -4.48
CA GLU A 301 -8.44 14.03 -5.08
C GLU A 301 -9.28 14.83 -4.08
N ARG A 302 -10.19 14.18 -3.35
CA ARG A 302 -11.03 14.82 -2.32
C ARG A 302 -10.24 15.30 -1.11
N LEU A 303 -9.11 14.68 -0.79
CA LEU A 303 -8.19 15.14 0.24
C LEU A 303 -7.30 16.28 -0.25
N HIS A 304 -7.42 16.67 -1.52
CA HIS A 304 -6.61 17.68 -2.20
C HIS A 304 -5.11 17.42 -2.10
N LEU A 305 -4.70 16.14 -2.15
CA LEU A 305 -3.30 15.78 -2.10
C LEU A 305 -2.56 16.40 -3.29
N PRO A 306 -1.53 17.24 -3.08
CA PRO A 306 -0.63 17.63 -4.16
C PRO A 306 -0.11 16.39 -4.90
N SER A 307 -0.34 16.34 -6.21
CA SER A 307 0.12 15.23 -7.04
C SER A 307 1.60 15.38 -7.39
N PRO A 308 2.45 14.37 -7.12
CA PRO A 308 3.83 14.36 -7.60
C PRO A 308 3.87 14.19 -9.13
N PRO A 309 5.01 14.50 -9.77
CA PRO A 309 5.22 14.24 -11.20
C PRO A 309 5.02 12.77 -11.60
N SER A 310 5.14 11.86 -10.62
CA SER A 310 4.96 10.43 -10.80
C SER A 310 4.53 9.77 -9.49
N THR A 311 3.58 8.83 -9.56
CA THR A 311 3.13 7.98 -8.43
C THR A 311 3.56 6.52 -8.60
N LEU A 312 4.49 6.23 -9.51
CA LEU A 312 4.87 4.86 -9.90
C LEU A 312 5.65 4.09 -8.82
N HIS A 313 6.01 4.75 -7.72
CA HIS A 313 6.51 4.13 -6.50
C HIS A 313 5.42 3.44 -5.67
N ILE A 314 4.15 3.61 -6.04
CA ILE A 314 3.00 2.93 -5.46
C ILE A 314 2.64 1.76 -6.36
N THR A 315 2.57 0.55 -5.79
CA THR A 315 2.16 -0.67 -6.49
C THR A 315 1.04 -1.38 -5.75
N HIS A 316 -0.08 -1.61 -6.44
CA HIS A 316 -1.22 -2.36 -5.95
C HIS A 316 -1.15 -3.81 -6.46
N VAL A 317 -1.29 -4.78 -5.57
CA VAL A 317 -1.28 -6.20 -5.91
C VAL A 317 -2.63 -6.79 -5.54
N TYR A 318 -3.38 -7.29 -6.52
CA TYR A 318 -4.71 -7.84 -6.26
C TYR A 318 -5.13 -8.85 -7.32
N HIS A 319 -6.24 -9.54 -7.08
CA HIS A 319 -6.77 -10.53 -7.99
C HIS A 319 -8.19 -10.23 -8.49
N THR A 320 -8.53 -10.68 -9.70
CA THR A 320 -9.82 -10.35 -10.35
C THR A 320 -11.06 -10.91 -9.64
N ALA A 321 -10.89 -11.89 -8.75
CA ALA A 321 -11.99 -12.43 -7.94
C ALA A 321 -12.34 -11.57 -6.70
N ASP A 322 -11.54 -10.55 -6.36
CA ASP A 322 -11.82 -9.67 -5.24
C ASP A 322 -12.73 -8.52 -5.70
N PRO A 323 -14.00 -8.46 -5.24
CA PRO A 323 -14.87 -7.38 -5.63
C PRO A 323 -14.51 -6.02 -5.02
N ILE A 324 -13.71 -5.97 -3.94
CA ILE A 324 -13.29 -4.70 -3.33
C ILE A 324 -12.22 -4.03 -4.17
N ALA A 325 -11.08 -4.70 -4.43
CA ALA A 325 -10.01 -4.13 -5.24
C ALA A 325 -10.48 -3.84 -6.68
N MET A 326 -11.35 -4.69 -7.25
CA MET A 326 -11.94 -4.46 -8.56
C MET A 326 -13.01 -3.36 -8.60
N GLY A 327 -13.45 -2.84 -7.45
CA GLY A 327 -14.52 -1.84 -7.36
C GLY A 327 -15.89 -2.33 -7.85
N THR A 328 -16.13 -3.65 -7.77
CA THR A 328 -17.38 -4.31 -8.20
C THR A 328 -18.27 -4.71 -7.03
N CYS A 329 -17.86 -4.47 -5.79
CA CYS A 329 -18.67 -4.74 -4.59
C CYS A 329 -19.77 -3.69 -4.35
N ASN A 330 -20.45 -3.24 -5.41
CA ASN A 330 -21.37 -2.12 -5.41
C ASN A 330 -22.84 -2.53 -5.60
N GLY A 331 -23.76 -1.63 -5.21
CA GLY A 331 -25.21 -1.83 -5.35
C GLY A 331 -25.90 -2.50 -4.16
N VAL A 332 -27.22 -2.31 -4.07
CA VAL A 332 -28.05 -2.65 -2.89
C VAL A 332 -28.07 -4.14 -2.52
N LEU A 333 -27.78 -5.04 -3.47
CA LEU A 333 -27.75 -6.48 -3.25
C LEU A 333 -26.33 -7.06 -3.12
N SER A 334 -25.29 -6.20 -3.15
CA SER A 334 -23.91 -6.67 -3.01
C SER A 334 -23.64 -7.18 -1.60
N SER A 335 -22.71 -8.12 -1.46
CA SER A 335 -22.30 -8.62 -0.14
C SER A 335 -21.72 -7.50 0.73
N CYS A 336 -20.99 -6.54 0.15
CA CYS A 336 -20.49 -5.37 0.88
C CYS A 336 -21.64 -4.50 1.38
N ALA A 337 -22.64 -4.23 0.54
CA ALA A 337 -23.79 -3.43 0.94
C ALA A 337 -24.60 -4.11 2.06
N LEU A 338 -24.82 -5.42 1.96
CA LEU A 338 -25.49 -6.18 3.02
C LEU A 338 -24.70 -6.19 4.35
N ALA A 339 -23.37 -6.06 4.30
CA ALA A 339 -22.51 -5.87 5.47
C ALA A 339 -22.40 -4.39 5.92
N GLY A 340 -23.01 -3.47 5.18
CA GLY A 340 -23.05 -2.04 5.42
C GLY A 340 -21.81 -1.26 4.96
N TYR A 341 -21.05 -1.81 4.01
CA TYR A 341 -19.92 -1.13 3.35
C TYR A 341 -20.33 -0.64 1.95
N ALA A 342 -20.18 0.65 1.71
CA ALA A 342 -20.42 1.30 0.43
C ALA A 342 -19.10 1.46 -0.32
N MET A 343 -18.69 0.38 -1.00
CA MET A 343 -17.42 0.28 -1.75
C MET A 343 -17.68 0.53 -3.23
N GLU A 344 -17.69 1.79 -3.63
CA GLU A 344 -18.02 2.22 -5.01
C GLU A 344 -16.79 2.68 -5.80
N SER A 345 -15.66 2.92 -5.12
CA SER A 345 -14.39 3.26 -5.75
C SER A 345 -13.73 2.05 -6.41
N ARG A 346 -12.92 2.33 -7.43
CA ARG A 346 -12.20 1.37 -8.27
C ARG A 346 -10.85 1.89 -8.76
N CYS A 347 -10.67 3.21 -8.87
CA CYS A 347 -9.47 3.76 -9.50
C CYS A 347 -8.29 3.83 -8.52
N HIS A 348 -7.13 3.32 -8.90
CA HIS A 348 -5.89 3.33 -8.08
C HIS A 348 -4.91 4.42 -8.52
N LEU A 349 -4.04 4.84 -7.60
CA LEU A 349 -2.82 5.59 -7.95
C LEU A 349 -1.70 4.63 -8.38
N GLY A 350 -0.69 5.14 -9.07
CA GLY A 350 0.50 4.37 -9.41
C GLY A 350 0.23 3.21 -10.39
N LYS A 351 0.72 2.01 -10.04
CA LYS A 351 0.64 0.81 -10.89
C LYS A 351 -0.09 -0.33 -10.20
N SER A 352 -0.68 -1.21 -10.99
CA SER A 352 -1.37 -2.41 -10.53
C SER A 352 -0.76 -3.68 -11.14
N ILE A 353 -0.51 -4.68 -10.30
CA ILE A 353 -0.18 -6.06 -10.67
C ILE A 353 -1.45 -6.89 -10.43
N VAL A 354 -2.13 -7.24 -11.51
CA VAL A 354 -3.45 -7.88 -11.43
C VAL A 354 -3.36 -9.35 -11.79
N TYR A 355 -3.68 -10.22 -10.83
CA TYR A 355 -3.77 -11.66 -11.03
C TYR A 355 -5.16 -12.04 -11.52
N ASP A 356 -5.27 -12.46 -12.79
CA ASP A 356 -6.56 -12.86 -13.35
C ASP A 356 -6.98 -14.28 -12.90
N THR A 357 -7.43 -14.38 -11.66
CA THR A 357 -7.88 -15.62 -11.00
C THR A 357 -9.24 -16.09 -11.50
N VAL A 358 -10.11 -15.18 -11.97
CA VAL A 358 -11.39 -15.55 -12.57
C VAL A 358 -11.18 -16.34 -13.85
N SER A 359 -10.39 -15.83 -14.80
CA SER A 359 -10.19 -16.53 -16.08
C SER A 359 -9.24 -17.73 -15.95
N ASN A 360 -8.14 -17.59 -15.19
CA ASN A 360 -7.09 -18.62 -15.16
C ASN A 360 -7.34 -19.71 -14.10
N LEU A 361 -7.99 -19.38 -12.98
CA LEU A 361 -8.25 -20.33 -11.89
C LEU A 361 -9.73 -20.64 -11.69
N SER A 362 -10.64 -20.05 -12.48
CA SER A 362 -12.10 -20.22 -12.36
C SER A 362 -12.64 -19.85 -10.98
N TRP A 363 -12.00 -18.89 -10.29
CA TRP A 363 -12.52 -18.37 -9.03
C TRP A 363 -13.82 -17.59 -9.29
N ALA A 364 -14.80 -17.77 -8.41
CA ALA A 364 -15.97 -16.89 -8.41
C ALA A 364 -15.58 -15.53 -7.82
N VAL A 365 -16.13 -14.45 -8.36
CA VAL A 365 -16.03 -13.12 -7.74
C VAL A 365 -16.78 -13.17 -6.41
N ASP A 366 -16.04 -13.09 -5.31
CA ASP A 366 -16.56 -13.32 -3.97
C ASP A 366 -15.75 -12.55 -2.93
N ILE A 367 -16.44 -11.78 -2.09
CA ILE A 367 -15.84 -11.01 -0.99
C ILE A 367 -15.01 -11.87 -0.03
N ARG A 368 -15.30 -13.16 0.09
CA ARG A 368 -14.53 -14.09 0.93
C ARG A 368 -13.12 -14.35 0.39
N THR A 369 -12.87 -14.05 -0.89
CA THR A 369 -11.54 -14.15 -1.49
C THR A 369 -10.65 -12.95 -1.18
N HIS A 370 -11.23 -11.79 -0.81
CA HIS A 370 -10.51 -10.56 -0.46
C HIS A 370 -9.44 -10.73 0.63
N GLY A 371 -9.66 -11.62 1.61
CA GLY A 371 -8.74 -11.76 2.73
C GLY A 371 -7.31 -12.10 2.28
N ILE A 372 -6.32 -11.35 2.77
CA ILE A 372 -4.89 -11.46 2.40
C ILE A 372 -4.32 -12.87 2.46
N VAL A 373 -4.85 -13.75 3.32
CA VAL A 373 -4.43 -15.16 3.39
C VAL A 373 -4.65 -15.88 2.03
N ASN A 374 -5.70 -15.54 1.28
CA ASN A 374 -5.89 -16.09 -0.06
C ASN A 374 -4.81 -15.61 -1.02
N VAL A 375 -4.43 -14.34 -0.95
CA VAL A 375 -3.34 -13.77 -1.75
C VAL A 375 -2.03 -14.47 -1.43
N ILE A 376 -1.71 -14.62 -0.14
CA ILE A 376 -0.49 -15.31 0.30
C ILE A 376 -0.50 -16.75 -0.18
N GLU A 377 -1.47 -17.55 0.24
CA GLU A 377 -1.41 -19.01 0.08
C GLU A 377 -1.75 -19.50 -1.31
N LYS A 378 -2.65 -18.80 -2.02
CA LYS A 378 -3.20 -19.30 -3.29
C LYS A 378 -2.78 -18.49 -4.51
N VAL A 379 -2.23 -17.29 -4.34
CA VAL A 379 -1.76 -16.45 -5.45
C VAL A 379 -0.24 -16.33 -5.46
N LEU A 380 0.36 -15.91 -4.34
CA LEU A 380 1.80 -15.60 -4.26
C LEU A 380 2.67 -16.79 -3.85
N ASN A 381 2.15 -17.74 -3.07
CA ASN A 381 2.89 -18.95 -2.66
C ASN A 381 3.04 -19.96 -3.82
N VAL A 382 2.17 -19.85 -4.84
CA VAL A 382 2.26 -20.63 -6.09
C VAL A 382 2.86 -19.80 -7.22
N SER A 383 3.52 -20.46 -8.18
CA SER A 383 3.97 -19.78 -9.40
C SER A 383 2.79 -19.49 -10.32
N TRP A 384 2.81 -18.32 -10.98
CA TRP A 384 1.73 -17.91 -11.89
C TRP A 384 2.07 -18.27 -13.34
N LEU A 385 1.45 -19.35 -13.86
CA LEU A 385 1.73 -19.87 -15.21
C LEU A 385 1.64 -18.81 -16.32
N PRO A 386 0.60 -17.95 -16.38
CA PRO A 386 0.52 -16.94 -17.43
C PRO A 386 1.70 -15.96 -17.47
N SER A 387 2.29 -15.64 -16.30
CA SER A 387 3.50 -14.81 -16.24
C SER A 387 4.75 -15.57 -16.68
N GLN A 388 4.84 -16.85 -16.34
CA GLN A 388 5.98 -17.68 -16.74
C GLN A 388 6.06 -17.87 -18.25
N GLU A 389 4.92 -17.96 -18.93
CA GLU A 389 4.84 -18.06 -20.40
C GLU A 389 5.48 -16.85 -21.12
N ILE A 390 5.48 -15.68 -20.47
CA ILE A 390 6.12 -14.45 -20.98
C ILE A 390 7.45 -14.14 -20.27
N GLY A 391 8.02 -15.10 -19.54
CA GLY A 391 9.32 -14.95 -18.87
C GLY A 391 9.33 -14.04 -17.64
N ARG A 392 8.18 -13.85 -16.99
CA ARG A 392 8.02 -13.06 -15.75
C ARG A 392 7.62 -13.94 -14.57
N GLU A 393 7.82 -13.44 -13.35
CA GLU A 393 7.36 -14.13 -12.13
C GLU A 393 5.96 -13.68 -11.67
N VAL A 394 5.58 -12.45 -12.04
CA VAL A 394 4.32 -11.80 -11.67
C VAL A 394 3.70 -11.14 -12.92
N PRO A 395 2.39 -10.84 -12.92
CA PRO A 395 1.78 -10.08 -14.01
C PRO A 395 2.49 -8.73 -14.23
N GLU A 396 2.40 -8.20 -15.45
CA GLU A 396 3.03 -6.91 -15.75
C GLU A 396 2.41 -5.79 -14.89
N PRO A 397 3.22 -4.97 -14.18
CA PRO A 397 2.72 -3.80 -13.48
C PRO A 397 2.24 -2.75 -14.50
N MET A 398 0.96 -2.39 -14.46
CA MET A 398 0.33 -1.46 -15.39
C MET A 398 -0.28 -0.26 -14.69
N GLU A 399 -0.17 0.92 -15.29
CA GLU A 399 -0.86 2.12 -14.81
C GLU A 399 -2.34 2.07 -15.21
N GLU A 400 -3.20 2.57 -14.33
CA GLU A 400 -4.61 2.70 -14.65
C GLU A 400 -4.89 4.04 -15.35
N THR A 401 -4.91 4.00 -16.68
CA THR A 401 -5.20 5.16 -17.53
C THR A 401 -6.70 5.33 -17.77
N ASP A 402 -7.20 6.57 -17.77
CA ASP A 402 -8.59 6.92 -18.09
C ASP A 402 -9.66 6.25 -17.20
N CYS A 403 -9.32 5.93 -15.96
CA CYS A 403 -10.28 5.42 -15.00
C CYS A 403 -11.27 6.50 -14.53
N VAL A 404 -12.56 6.29 -14.83
CA VAL A 404 -13.66 7.15 -14.39
C VAL A 404 -14.61 6.40 -13.45
N GLU A 405 -14.62 6.76 -12.18
CA GLU A 405 -15.56 6.22 -11.19
C GLU A 405 -16.69 7.19 -10.86
N CYS A 406 -17.73 6.70 -10.17
CA CYS A 406 -18.87 7.52 -9.76
C CYS A 406 -19.56 8.33 -10.89
N TYR A 407 -19.50 7.86 -12.14
CA TYR A 407 -20.00 8.58 -13.32
C TYR A 407 -21.48 8.97 -13.27
N SER A 408 -22.27 8.30 -12.43
CA SER A 408 -23.68 8.61 -12.22
C SER A 408 -23.92 9.82 -11.33
N TRP A 409 -22.90 10.24 -10.56
CA TRP A 409 -22.97 11.33 -9.59
C TRP A 409 -22.61 12.68 -10.22
N GLU A 410 -23.41 13.69 -9.92
CA GLU A 410 -23.14 15.09 -10.19
C GLU A 410 -22.54 15.72 -8.93
N TYR A 411 -21.29 16.18 -9.05
CA TYR A 411 -20.55 16.87 -7.99
C TYR A 411 -20.59 18.37 -8.23
N GLY A 412 -20.90 19.15 -7.20
CA GLY A 412 -20.95 20.61 -7.30
C GLY A 412 -21.30 21.28 -6.00
N ASN A 413 -21.38 22.61 -6.03
CA ASN A 413 -21.82 23.41 -4.89
C ASN A 413 -23.35 23.43 -4.88
N PHE A 414 -23.92 22.64 -3.99
CA PHE A 414 -25.36 22.52 -3.82
C PHE A 414 -25.71 23.08 -2.44
N PRO A 415 -26.09 24.37 -2.35
CA PRO A 415 -26.49 24.95 -1.07
C PRO A 415 -27.59 24.09 -0.45
N THR A 416 -27.50 23.87 0.87
CA THR A 416 -28.56 23.20 1.63
C THR A 416 -29.90 23.85 1.27
N LEU A 417 -30.87 23.02 0.85
CA LEU A 417 -32.24 23.48 0.65
C LEU A 417 -32.71 24.07 1.98
N ALA A 418 -32.77 25.40 2.06
CA ALA A 418 -33.31 26.09 3.21
C ALA A 418 -34.81 25.77 3.28
N GLY A 419 -35.19 24.91 4.23
CA GLY A 419 -36.55 24.74 4.72
C GLY A 419 -37.37 23.65 4.03
N VAL A 420 -37.56 22.53 4.73
CA VAL A 420 -38.88 22.12 5.22
C VAL A 420 -38.65 21.52 6.61
N GLU A 421 -38.98 22.28 7.66
CA GLU A 421 -39.20 21.73 9.02
C GLU A 421 -40.41 20.79 9.05
#